data_AF-R1EP74-F1
#
_entry.id   AF-R1EP74-F1
#
_cell.length_a   1.000
_cell.length_b   1.000
_cell.length_c   1.000
_cell.angle_alpha   90.00
_cell.angle_beta   90.00
_cell.angle_gamma   90.00
#
_symmetry.space_group_name_H-M   'P 1'
#
loop_
_entity.id
_entity.type
_entity.pdbx_description
1 polymer ?
#
loop_
_entity_poly.entity_id
_entity_poly.type
_entity_poly.pdbx_seq_one_letter_code
_entity_poly.pdbx_strand_id
1 'polypeptide(L)'
;MSNALLTRPIRPLSASIATTLRCSATGTLHSTPSASAKPSTTTTTSPSTPAHTQRRHESTARRQINRLRSVPTAPSFAPPASTTPPTTHIVFNPPSSAPSVYHTPLKFLPASDRRRELYALTAKLSSGPTSPIAATGTALAAGSHHARSILPPHLSSSATNDTSTSARLPPPVRAPYAKKYHLTQSDIDEIRRLRAEDPAQWTRERLAARFECSQFFIGLVAPAPERARAKAAELEEVQRGWGRRKREAREDRRRRRETWGRDA
;
A
#
# COMPACT_ATOMS: atom_id res chain seq x y z
N MET A 1 -43.94 23.27 5.84
CA MET A 1 -44.62 22.37 4.87
C MET A 1 -43.80 22.45 3.59
N SER A 2 -43.10 21.44 3.10
CA SER A 2 -43.20 19.99 3.26
C SER A 2 -41.84 19.36 2.93
N ASN A 3 -41.42 18.39 3.74
CA ASN A 3 -40.26 17.53 3.49
C ASN A 3 -40.66 16.44 2.48
N ALA A 4 -39.97 16.37 1.33
CA ALA A 4 -40.11 15.27 0.39
C ALA A 4 -38.85 14.39 0.45
N LEU A 5 -38.96 13.30 1.20
CA LEU A 5 -38.03 12.17 1.22
C LEU A 5 -38.15 11.40 -0.11
N LEU A 6 -37.09 11.39 -0.94
CA LEU A 6 -36.94 10.42 -2.02
C LEU A 6 -35.90 9.36 -1.65
N THR A 7 -36.39 8.28 -1.06
CA THR A 7 -35.75 6.98 -0.96
C THR A 7 -35.47 6.43 -2.36
N ARG A 8 -34.19 6.14 -2.66
CA ARG A 8 -33.79 5.44 -3.89
C ARG A 8 -33.54 3.95 -3.58
N PRO A 9 -34.07 3.01 -4.39
CA PRO A 9 -33.84 1.59 -4.21
C PRO A 9 -32.44 1.17 -4.69
N ILE A 10 -31.80 0.31 -3.91
CA ILE A 10 -30.50 -0.30 -4.17
C ILE A 10 -30.65 -1.34 -5.29
N ARG A 11 -29.91 -1.20 -6.39
CA ARG A 11 -29.81 -2.21 -7.45
C ARG A 11 -28.73 -3.25 -7.10
N PRO A 12 -29.00 -4.56 -7.27
CA PRO A 12 -27.98 -5.58 -7.06
C PRO A 12 -26.98 -5.62 -8.21
N LEU A 13 -25.71 -5.79 -7.86
CA LEU A 13 -24.59 -5.97 -8.79
C LEU A 13 -24.68 -7.37 -9.43
N SER A 14 -24.94 -7.39 -10.74
CA SER A 14 -24.86 -8.60 -11.57
C SER A 14 -23.40 -9.02 -11.73
N ALA A 15 -23.04 -10.17 -11.15
CA ALA A 15 -21.85 -10.91 -11.51
C ALA A 15 -22.10 -11.65 -12.83
N SER A 16 -21.10 -11.68 -13.71
CA SER A 16 -20.60 -12.88 -14.40
C SER A 16 -19.94 -12.50 -15.72
N ILE A 17 -18.60 -12.53 -15.72
CA ILE A 17 -17.76 -12.66 -16.91
C ILE A 17 -17.37 -14.13 -16.96
N ALA A 18 -17.76 -14.85 -18.01
CA ALA A 18 -17.03 -16.03 -18.49
C ALA A 18 -17.61 -16.52 -19.83
N THR A 19 -16.79 -17.32 -20.52
CA THR A 19 -17.02 -18.08 -21.76
C THR A 19 -16.73 -17.26 -23.03
N THR A 20 -15.87 -17.67 -23.98
CA THR A 20 -15.54 -19.02 -24.48
C THR A 20 -14.12 -19.08 -25.08
N LEU A 21 -13.31 -20.05 -24.67
CA LEU A 21 -12.19 -20.54 -25.48
C LEU A 21 -12.68 -21.80 -26.21
N ARG A 22 -12.66 -21.74 -27.55
CA ARG A 22 -12.92 -22.86 -28.46
C ARG A 22 -11.61 -23.58 -28.70
N CYS A 23 -11.58 -24.89 -28.46
CA CYS A 23 -10.56 -25.78 -29.00
C CYS A 23 -11.21 -26.64 -30.07
N SER A 24 -10.79 -26.43 -31.31
CA SER A 24 -11.12 -27.23 -32.49
C SER A 24 -10.22 -28.46 -32.52
N ALA A 25 -10.82 -29.65 -32.56
CA ALA A 25 -10.14 -30.89 -32.90
C ALA A 25 -10.76 -31.45 -34.18
N THR A 26 -9.96 -31.45 -35.25
CA THR A 26 -10.24 -32.11 -36.53
C THR A 26 -9.95 -33.60 -36.40
N GLY A 27 -10.93 -34.44 -36.72
CA GLY A 27 -10.78 -35.90 -36.76
C GLY A 27 -11.45 -36.46 -38.02
N THR A 28 -10.61 -36.87 -38.97
CA THR A 28 -10.95 -37.47 -40.26
C THR A 28 -11.49 -38.89 -40.08
N LEU A 29 -12.60 -39.19 -40.75
CA LEU A 29 -13.22 -40.52 -40.86
C LEU A 29 -12.57 -41.31 -42.00
N HIS A 30 -12.37 -42.63 -41.84
CA HIS A 30 -12.44 -43.64 -42.93
C HIS A 30 -12.77 -45.05 -42.37
N SER A 31 -13.75 -45.70 -43.04
CA SER A 31 -14.03 -47.12 -43.38
C SER A 31 -13.21 -48.27 -42.73
N THR A 32 -13.66 -49.51 -42.50
CA THR A 32 -14.84 -50.36 -42.86
C THR A 32 -14.73 -51.72 -42.09
N PRO A 33 -15.72 -52.65 -42.15
CA PRO A 33 -15.95 -53.70 -41.13
C PRO A 33 -15.44 -55.10 -41.52
N SER A 34 -15.35 -56.02 -40.54
CA SER A 34 -15.38 -57.47 -40.80
C SER A 34 -15.66 -58.34 -39.55
N ALA A 35 -16.71 -59.18 -39.69
CA ALA A 35 -16.91 -60.56 -39.24
C ALA A 35 -16.83 -60.98 -37.76
N SER A 36 -18.03 -61.26 -37.22
CA SER A 36 -18.51 -62.55 -36.65
C SER A 36 -17.58 -63.38 -35.74
N ALA A 37 -17.95 -63.47 -34.45
CA ALA A 37 -18.04 -64.73 -33.70
C ALA A 37 -18.92 -64.57 -32.43
N LYS A 38 -19.94 -65.43 -32.29
CA LYS A 38 -20.59 -65.83 -31.03
C LYS A 38 -19.78 -67.04 -30.47
N PRO A 39 -19.82 -67.45 -29.17
CA PRO A 39 -21.05 -67.66 -28.40
C PRO A 39 -20.94 -67.51 -26.85
N SER A 40 -22.05 -67.87 -26.19
CA SER A 40 -22.12 -68.52 -24.87
C SER A 40 -22.52 -67.66 -23.66
N THR A 41 -23.82 -67.74 -23.36
CA THR A 41 -24.41 -68.07 -22.04
C THR A 41 -23.65 -67.65 -20.78
N THR A 42 -24.25 -66.73 -20.01
CA THR A 42 -24.89 -67.07 -18.73
C THR A 42 -25.60 -65.85 -18.15
N THR A 43 -26.85 -66.08 -17.78
CA THR A 43 -27.77 -65.16 -17.12
C THR A 43 -27.35 -65.03 -15.67
N THR A 44 -26.86 -63.86 -15.27
CA THR A 44 -26.91 -63.42 -13.87
C THR A 44 -27.23 -61.95 -13.85
N THR A 45 -28.54 -61.66 -13.78
CA THR A 45 -29.07 -60.30 -13.62
C THR A 45 -28.75 -59.82 -12.21
N SER A 46 -27.58 -59.21 -12.03
CA SER A 46 -27.30 -58.34 -10.90
C SER A 46 -27.67 -56.92 -11.32
N PRO A 47 -28.61 -56.21 -10.66
CA PRO A 47 -28.83 -54.81 -10.97
C PRO A 47 -27.57 -54.05 -10.54
N SER A 48 -26.70 -53.74 -11.50
CA SER A 48 -25.68 -52.72 -11.30
C SER A 48 -26.42 -51.40 -11.11
N THR A 49 -26.56 -50.98 -9.85
CA THR A 49 -26.86 -49.58 -9.55
C THR A 49 -25.90 -48.74 -10.39
N PRO A 50 -26.40 -47.83 -11.26
CA PRO A 50 -25.49 -46.96 -11.99
C PRO A 50 -24.65 -46.27 -10.93
N ALA A 51 -23.32 -46.41 -11.04
CA ALA A 51 -22.40 -45.70 -10.16
C ALA A 51 -22.78 -44.24 -10.27
N HIS A 52 -23.50 -43.74 -9.25
CA HIS A 52 -23.92 -42.36 -9.21
C HIS A 52 -22.61 -41.60 -9.08
N THR A 53 -22.09 -41.14 -10.22
CA THR A 53 -21.01 -40.17 -10.24
C THR A 53 -21.58 -38.99 -9.50
N GLN A 54 -21.23 -38.89 -8.22
CA GLN A 54 -21.56 -37.72 -7.43
C GLN A 54 -20.79 -36.58 -8.07
N ARG A 55 -21.40 -35.90 -9.04
CA ARG A 55 -20.91 -34.62 -9.51
C ARG A 55 -21.04 -33.69 -8.31
N ARG A 56 -19.90 -33.43 -7.67
CA ARG A 56 -19.82 -32.60 -6.48
C ARG A 56 -20.07 -31.15 -6.90
N HIS A 57 -21.30 -30.67 -6.74
CA HIS A 57 -21.64 -29.28 -7.03
C HIS A 57 -21.17 -28.37 -5.88
N GLU A 58 -20.41 -27.32 -6.19
CA GLU A 58 -19.87 -26.34 -5.23
C GLU A 58 -20.95 -25.48 -4.54
N SER A 59 -22.23 -25.63 -4.93
CA SER A 59 -23.38 -24.79 -4.57
C SER A 59 -23.76 -24.67 -3.09
N THR A 60 -23.10 -25.38 -2.17
CA THR A 60 -23.47 -25.31 -0.74
C THR A 60 -22.65 -24.25 -0.03
N ALA A 61 -23.34 -23.31 0.64
CA ALA A 61 -22.71 -22.25 1.45
C ALA A 61 -21.67 -22.81 2.43
N ARG A 62 -21.92 -24.00 3.02
CA ARG A 62 -20.99 -24.67 3.94
C ARG A 62 -19.64 -25.02 3.30
N ARG A 63 -19.62 -25.46 2.03
CA ARG A 63 -18.37 -25.74 1.30
C ARG A 63 -17.60 -24.46 0.99
N GLN A 64 -18.31 -23.43 0.55
CA GLN A 64 -17.72 -22.12 0.29
C GLN A 64 -17.11 -21.52 1.58
N ILE A 65 -17.84 -21.58 2.70
CA ILE A 65 -17.36 -21.11 4.02
C ILE A 65 -16.12 -21.89 4.47
N ASN A 66 -16.13 -23.23 4.36
CA ASN A 66 -14.97 -24.04 4.75
C ASN A 66 -13.74 -23.78 3.87
N ARG A 67 -13.94 -23.49 2.57
CA ARG A 67 -12.86 -23.11 1.65
C ARG A 67 -12.27 -21.72 1.97
N LEU A 68 -13.12 -20.78 2.41
CA LEU A 68 -12.71 -19.41 2.79
C LEU A 68 -12.10 -19.32 4.21
N ARG A 69 -12.30 -20.34 5.06
CA ARG A 69 -11.78 -20.40 6.45
C ARG A 69 -10.30 -20.76 6.57
N SER A 70 -9.49 -20.49 5.56
CA SER A 70 -8.08 -20.93 5.50
C SER A 70 -7.09 -20.07 6.31
N VAL A 71 -7.56 -19.18 7.19
CA VAL A 71 -6.67 -18.33 8.00
C VAL A 71 -6.38 -19.05 9.31
N PRO A 72 -5.14 -19.49 9.56
CA PRO A 72 -4.78 -20.07 10.86
C PRO A 72 -4.98 -19.03 11.97
N THR A 73 -5.53 -19.48 13.09
CA THR A 73 -5.66 -18.66 14.30
C THR A 73 -4.27 -18.13 14.69
N ALA A 74 -4.16 -16.84 15.02
CA ALA A 74 -2.89 -16.27 15.46
C ALA A 74 -2.38 -17.03 16.69
N PRO A 75 -1.05 -17.26 16.81
CA PRO A 75 -0.48 -18.13 17.85
C PRO A 75 -0.80 -17.66 19.27
N SER A 76 -1.06 -16.36 19.46
CA SER A 76 -1.50 -15.76 20.73
C SER A 76 -2.89 -16.20 21.20
N PHE A 77 -3.73 -16.73 20.30
CA PHE A 77 -5.05 -17.27 20.61
C PHE A 77 -5.09 -18.80 20.52
N ALA A 78 -3.97 -19.45 20.22
CA ALA A 78 -3.87 -20.90 20.30
C ALA A 78 -3.83 -21.34 21.79
N PRO A 79 -4.48 -22.45 22.15
CA PRO A 79 -4.36 -22.98 23.50
C PRO A 79 -2.87 -23.28 23.81
N PRO A 80 -2.37 -22.96 25.01
CA PRO A 80 -0.97 -23.17 25.36
C PRO A 80 -0.63 -24.66 25.28
N ALA A 81 0.53 -24.97 24.68
CA ALA A 81 0.94 -26.36 24.42
C ALA A 81 1.30 -27.16 25.69
N SER A 82 1.59 -26.50 26.83
CA SER A 82 2.21 -27.18 27.97
C SER A 82 1.55 -27.03 29.34
N THR A 83 0.74 -26.00 29.63
CA THR A 83 -0.05 -25.88 30.88
C THR A 83 -1.01 -24.71 30.73
N THR A 84 -2.30 -24.92 30.93
CA THR A 84 -3.24 -23.80 31.08
C THR A 84 -2.89 -23.05 32.36
N PRO A 85 -2.66 -21.72 32.32
CA PRO A 85 -2.35 -20.98 33.53
C PRO A 85 -3.51 -21.15 34.52
N PRO A 86 -3.21 -21.27 35.83
CA PRO A 86 -4.21 -21.54 36.86
C PRO A 86 -5.21 -20.38 37.03
N THR A 87 -4.87 -19.20 36.53
CA THR A 87 -5.65 -17.97 36.66
C THR A 87 -5.85 -17.28 35.31
N THR A 88 -6.92 -16.49 35.22
CA THR A 88 -7.18 -15.60 34.09
C THR A 88 -6.12 -14.50 34.04
N HIS A 89 -5.44 -14.34 32.91
CA HIS A 89 -4.42 -13.31 32.70
C HIS A 89 -4.68 -12.52 31.41
N ILE A 90 -4.16 -11.30 31.33
CA ILE A 90 -4.29 -10.44 30.15
C ILE A 90 -3.08 -10.64 29.24
N VAL A 91 -3.33 -10.98 27.97
CA VAL A 91 -2.28 -11.15 26.96
C VAL A 91 -2.11 -9.85 26.17
N PHE A 92 -0.89 -9.33 26.12
CA PHE A 92 -0.54 -8.22 25.23
C PHE A 92 -0.27 -8.76 23.81
N ASN A 93 -1.22 -8.55 22.89
CA ASN A 93 -1.14 -9.01 21.51
C ASN A 93 -1.20 -7.84 20.53
N PRO A 94 -0.08 -7.15 20.26
CA PRO A 94 -0.07 -6.06 19.29
C PRO A 94 -0.35 -6.62 17.88
N PRO A 95 -1.34 -6.09 17.15
CA PRO A 95 -1.68 -6.61 15.82
C PRO A 95 -0.63 -6.19 14.77
N SER A 96 -0.36 -7.07 13.80
CA SER A 96 0.48 -6.77 12.63
C SER A 96 -0.26 -5.95 11.56
N SER A 97 -0.93 -4.88 11.97
CA SER A 97 -1.72 -4.00 11.10
C SER A 97 -1.34 -2.54 11.33
N ALA A 98 -1.59 -1.67 10.34
CA ALA A 98 -1.41 -0.24 10.52
C ALA A 98 -2.34 0.29 11.64
N PRO A 99 -1.85 1.19 12.52
CA PRO A 99 -2.68 1.80 13.55
C PRO A 99 -3.75 2.70 12.92
N SER A 100 -4.90 2.82 13.59
CA SER A 100 -5.92 3.79 13.21
C SER A 100 -5.51 5.21 13.60
N VAL A 101 -6.15 6.22 13.00
CA VAL A 101 -5.92 7.64 13.31
C VAL A 101 -6.17 7.96 14.79
N TYR A 102 -7.09 7.24 15.44
CA TYR A 102 -7.42 7.39 16.86
C TYR A 102 -6.32 6.90 17.80
N HIS A 103 -5.36 6.10 17.31
CA HIS A 103 -4.16 5.78 18.07
C HIS A 103 -3.18 6.97 18.04
N THR A 104 -3.52 8.02 18.78
CA THR A 104 -2.77 9.28 18.83
C THR A 104 -1.37 9.09 19.43
N PRO A 105 -0.29 9.43 18.72
CA PRO A 105 1.06 9.34 19.27
C PRO A 105 1.27 10.36 20.41
N LEU A 106 2.18 10.05 21.32
CA LEU A 106 2.49 10.86 22.52
C LEU A 106 2.76 12.33 22.23
N LYS A 107 3.35 12.65 21.07
CA LYS A 107 3.68 14.03 20.66
C LYS A 107 2.43 14.90 20.43
N PHE A 108 1.28 14.29 20.12
CA PHE A 108 0.02 14.99 19.87
C PHE A 108 -0.91 14.99 21.08
N LEU A 109 -0.52 14.34 22.19
CA LEU A 109 -1.29 14.41 23.43
C LEU A 109 -1.02 15.71 24.17
N PRO A 110 -2.05 16.35 24.75
CA PRO A 110 -1.88 17.45 25.69
C PRO A 110 -1.01 17.04 26.87
N ALA A 111 -0.27 17.99 27.45
CA ALA A 111 0.64 17.68 28.56
C ALA A 111 -0.07 17.09 29.79
N SER A 112 -1.34 17.47 30.01
CA SER A 112 -2.20 17.04 31.13
C SER A 112 -2.85 15.66 30.93
N ASP A 113 -2.75 15.05 29.75
CA ASP A 113 -3.39 13.76 29.49
C ASP A 113 -2.67 12.62 30.25
N ARG A 114 -3.39 11.96 31.16
CA ARG A 114 -2.89 10.82 31.97
C ARG A 114 -2.35 9.67 31.13
N ARG A 115 -2.77 9.52 29.87
CA ARG A 115 -2.24 8.49 28.97
C ARG A 115 -0.72 8.60 28.81
N ARG A 116 -0.14 9.79 28.94
CA ARG A 116 1.32 9.99 28.90
C ARG A 116 2.05 9.22 30.01
N GLU A 117 1.48 9.20 31.21
CA GLU A 117 2.02 8.45 32.36
C GLU A 117 1.87 6.94 32.14
N LEU A 118 0.71 6.49 31.65
CA LEU A 118 0.47 5.08 31.35
C LEU A 118 1.49 4.54 30.33
N TYR A 119 1.74 5.27 29.24
CA TYR A 119 2.76 4.89 28.26
C TYR A 119 4.17 4.82 28.88
N ALA A 120 4.52 5.73 29.78
CA ALA A 120 5.80 5.71 30.48
C ALA A 120 5.91 4.50 31.43
N LEU A 121 4.82 4.14 32.12
CA LEU A 121 4.76 2.92 32.94
C LEU A 121 4.90 1.67 32.07
N THR A 122 4.15 1.55 30.98
CA THR A 122 4.24 0.40 30.06
C THR A 122 5.66 0.22 29.53
N ALA A 123 6.33 1.30 29.12
CA ALA A 123 7.71 1.23 28.63
C ALA A 123 8.70 0.72 29.70
N LYS A 124 8.47 1.03 30.98
CA LYS A 124 9.27 0.51 32.10
C LYS A 124 8.99 -0.97 32.36
N LEU A 125 7.75 -1.42 32.24
CA LEU A 125 7.36 -2.81 32.48
C LEU A 125 7.76 -3.75 31.33
N SER A 126 7.86 -3.25 30.10
CA SER A 126 8.15 -4.05 28.91
C SER A 126 9.64 -4.33 28.66
N SER A 127 10.54 -4.04 29.60
CA SER A 127 12.00 -4.22 29.43
C SER A 127 12.50 -5.68 29.51
N GLY A 128 11.60 -6.66 29.54
CA GLY A 128 11.94 -8.09 29.46
C GLY A 128 12.11 -8.57 27.99
N PRO A 129 12.74 -9.73 27.75
CA PRO A 129 12.91 -10.30 26.42
C PRO A 129 11.56 -10.75 25.86
N THR A 130 10.79 -9.82 25.29
CA THR A 130 9.55 -10.13 24.59
C THR A 130 9.88 -10.86 23.29
N SER A 131 9.20 -11.98 23.06
CA SER A 131 9.25 -12.79 21.84
C SER A 131 9.37 -11.98 20.54
N PRO A 132 10.11 -12.47 19.52
CA PRO A 132 10.47 -11.73 18.29
C PRO A 132 9.29 -11.25 17.42
N ILE A 133 8.06 -11.60 17.79
CA ILE A 133 6.83 -11.31 17.04
C ILE A 133 6.28 -9.91 17.33
N ALA A 134 6.57 -9.32 18.50
CA ALA A 134 6.02 -8.02 18.92
C ALA A 134 6.88 -6.80 18.53
N ALA A 135 7.98 -7.00 17.82
CA ALA A 135 9.00 -5.97 17.58
C ALA A 135 8.64 -4.96 16.47
N THR A 136 7.60 -5.23 15.68
CA THR A 136 7.32 -4.47 14.45
C THR A 136 6.12 -3.54 14.60
N GLY A 137 6.37 -2.24 14.73
CA GLY A 137 5.42 -1.20 14.31
C GLY A 137 4.43 -0.64 15.34
N THR A 138 4.55 -0.95 16.64
CA THR A 138 3.76 -0.25 17.66
C THR A 138 4.45 1.02 18.17
N ALA A 139 3.67 2.02 18.58
CA ALA A 139 4.16 3.30 19.11
C ALA A 139 5.08 3.17 20.35
N LEU A 140 5.18 1.98 20.93
CA LEU A 140 5.99 1.65 22.10
C LEU A 140 7.45 1.25 21.75
N ALA A 141 7.77 1.03 20.46
CA ALA A 141 9.05 0.51 19.99
C ALA A 141 10.13 1.59 19.68
N ALA A 142 9.96 2.83 20.15
CA ALA A 142 10.84 3.96 19.81
C ALA A 142 12.26 3.88 20.41
N GLY A 143 12.54 2.97 21.35
CA GLY A 143 13.91 2.68 21.83
C GLY A 143 13.94 1.34 22.58
N SER A 144 14.18 0.20 21.94
CA SER A 144 15.50 -0.42 21.87
C SER A 144 15.29 -1.81 21.24
N HIS A 145 15.90 -2.14 20.10
CA HIS A 145 15.81 -3.48 19.52
C HIS A 145 17.17 -3.87 18.93
N HIS A 146 17.84 -4.86 19.53
CA HIS A 146 18.83 -5.69 18.85
C HIS A 146 18.11 -6.96 18.38
N ALA A 147 17.25 -6.83 17.38
CA ALA A 147 16.61 -7.99 16.73
C ALA A 147 17.40 -8.30 15.46
N ARG A 148 18.07 -9.46 15.41
CA ARG A 148 18.69 -9.98 14.18
C ARG A 148 17.56 -10.12 13.14
N SER A 149 17.63 -9.35 12.07
CA SER A 149 16.59 -9.37 11.02
C SER A 149 16.52 -10.77 10.40
N ILE A 150 15.31 -11.32 10.27
CA ILE A 150 15.04 -12.53 9.48
C ILE A 150 15.07 -12.20 7.96
N LEU A 151 15.30 -10.94 7.60
CA LEU A 151 15.43 -10.51 6.22
C LEU A 151 16.76 -10.99 5.62
N PRO A 152 16.75 -11.42 4.34
CA PRO A 152 17.96 -11.87 3.67
C PRO A 152 19.02 -10.74 3.64
N PRO A 153 20.32 -11.10 3.71
CA PRO A 153 21.41 -10.16 4.02
C PRO A 153 21.57 -9.00 3.02
N HIS A 154 21.02 -9.11 1.81
CA HIS A 154 21.05 -8.06 0.80
C HIS A 154 20.09 -6.88 1.08
N LEU A 155 19.19 -7.00 2.06
CA LEU A 155 18.30 -5.92 2.53
C LEU A 155 18.68 -5.41 3.93
N SER A 156 19.71 -6.00 4.56
CA SER A 156 20.22 -5.58 5.85
C SER A 156 21.14 -4.38 5.65
N SER A 157 20.62 -3.17 5.88
CA SER A 157 21.44 -1.95 5.92
C SER A 157 22.59 -2.14 6.89
N SER A 158 23.82 -2.16 6.38
CA SER A 158 25.05 -2.26 7.16
C SER A 158 25.11 -1.11 8.16
N ALA A 159 25.02 -1.43 9.45
CA ALA A 159 25.16 -0.47 10.54
C ALA A 159 26.63 -0.04 10.63
N THR A 160 27.01 1.01 9.92
CA THR A 160 28.26 1.71 10.18
C THR A 160 28.11 2.54 11.44
N ASN A 161 29.08 2.37 12.33
CA ASN A 161 29.10 2.78 13.71
C ASN A 161 29.26 4.32 13.82
N ASP A 162 28.15 5.07 13.92
CA ASP A 162 28.22 6.50 14.26
C ASP A 162 27.07 6.94 15.19
N THR A 163 27.39 6.95 16.49
CA THR A 163 26.90 7.80 17.58
C THR A 163 25.38 8.12 17.68
N SER A 164 24.62 7.11 18.13
CA SER A 164 23.70 7.11 19.30
C SER A 164 22.22 7.58 19.25
N THR A 165 21.66 8.13 18.17
CA THR A 165 20.17 8.19 18.02
C THR A 165 19.71 8.14 16.57
N SER A 166 20.44 8.79 15.67
CA SER A 166 20.22 8.72 14.21
C SER A 166 20.43 7.31 13.64
N ALA A 167 21.22 6.48 14.31
CA ALA A 167 21.54 5.11 13.89
C ALA A 167 20.36 4.12 13.96
N ARG A 168 19.23 4.49 14.57
CA ARG A 168 18.09 3.58 14.79
C ARG A 168 16.91 3.80 13.84
N LEU A 169 16.90 4.88 13.07
CA LEU A 169 15.83 5.16 12.12
C LEU A 169 16.15 4.51 10.77
N PRO A 170 15.14 4.03 10.02
CA PRO A 170 15.35 3.56 8.65
C PRO A 170 15.94 4.69 7.80
N PRO A 171 16.66 4.35 6.71
CA PRO A 171 17.28 5.36 5.86
C PRO A 171 16.21 6.33 5.34
N PRO A 172 16.47 7.65 5.42
CA PRO A 172 15.47 8.63 5.04
C PRO A 172 15.27 8.60 3.51
N VAL A 173 14.01 8.62 3.06
CA VAL A 173 13.67 8.68 1.62
C VAL A 173 14.23 9.96 0.96
N ARG A 174 14.38 11.03 1.74
CA ARG A 174 14.98 12.30 1.31
C ARG A 174 16.11 12.65 2.27
N ALA A 175 17.29 12.94 1.72
CA ALA A 175 18.42 13.40 2.53
C ALA A 175 18.04 14.69 3.28
N PRO A 176 18.38 14.80 4.57
CA PRO A 176 18.13 16.02 5.34
C PRO A 176 18.96 17.17 4.75
N TYR A 177 18.30 18.30 4.52
CA TYR A 177 18.92 19.52 4.00
C TYR A 177 18.80 20.64 5.05
N ALA A 178 19.91 21.33 5.32
CA ALA A 178 19.95 22.50 6.21
C ALA A 178 19.57 23.77 5.43
N LYS A 179 18.55 24.48 5.93
CA LYS A 179 18.11 25.75 5.33
C LYS A 179 19.16 26.83 5.56
N LYS A 180 19.61 27.49 4.49
CA LYS A 180 20.56 28.61 4.53
C LYS A 180 19.81 29.95 4.45
N TYR A 181 20.14 30.90 5.32
CA TYR A 181 19.51 32.22 5.42
C TYR A 181 20.57 33.34 5.37
N HIS A 182 21.40 33.33 4.34
CA HIS A 182 22.54 34.25 4.19
C HIS A 182 22.26 35.48 3.33
N LEU A 183 21.09 35.55 2.67
CA LEU A 183 20.76 36.66 1.78
C LEU A 183 20.30 37.89 2.53
N THR A 184 20.83 39.03 2.13
CA THR A 184 20.46 40.35 2.63
C THR A 184 19.38 41.00 1.76
N GLN A 185 18.81 42.11 2.22
CA GLN A 185 17.78 42.83 1.46
C GLN A 185 18.34 43.40 0.13
N SER A 186 19.60 43.82 0.10
CA SER A 186 20.25 44.28 -1.13
C SER A 186 20.36 43.17 -2.18
N ASP A 187 20.68 41.94 -1.77
CA ASP A 187 20.76 40.80 -2.68
C ASP A 187 19.39 40.47 -3.27
N ILE A 188 18.34 40.59 -2.46
CA ILE A 188 16.95 40.38 -2.87
C ILE A 188 16.53 41.41 -3.94
N ASP A 189 16.92 42.67 -3.76
CA ASP A 189 16.61 43.73 -4.71
C ASP A 189 17.43 43.59 -6.00
N GLU A 190 18.68 43.12 -5.93
CA GLU A 190 19.45 42.75 -7.12
C GLU A 190 18.81 41.58 -7.88
N ILE A 191 18.34 40.53 -7.18
CA ILE A 191 17.62 39.41 -7.79
C ILE A 191 16.38 39.89 -8.54
N ARG A 192 15.61 40.81 -7.94
CA ARG A 192 14.42 41.40 -8.58
C ARG A 192 14.79 42.19 -9.81
N ARG A 193 15.82 43.04 -9.71
CA ARG A 193 16.31 43.86 -10.81
C ARG A 193 16.75 42.99 -12.00
N LEU A 194 17.67 42.05 -11.79
CA LEU A 194 18.20 41.20 -12.86
C LEU A 194 17.10 40.41 -13.59
N ARG A 195 16.08 39.98 -12.85
CA ARG A 195 14.99 39.18 -13.41
C ARG A 195 13.92 40.02 -14.10
N ALA A 196 13.75 41.28 -13.68
CA ALA A 196 12.90 42.25 -14.36
C ALA A 196 13.54 42.72 -15.67
N GLU A 197 14.87 42.87 -15.71
CA GLU A 197 15.63 43.22 -16.91
C GLU A 197 15.50 42.13 -17.98
N ASP A 198 16.00 40.91 -17.72
CA ASP A 198 16.00 39.82 -18.70
C ASP A 198 15.64 38.46 -18.08
N PRO A 199 14.34 38.08 -18.03
CA PRO A 199 13.91 36.82 -17.43
C PRO A 199 14.35 35.58 -18.21
N ALA A 200 14.77 35.74 -19.48
CA ALA A 200 15.30 34.66 -20.31
C ALA A 200 16.76 34.35 -19.97
N GLN A 201 17.58 35.38 -19.75
CA GLN A 201 19.00 35.24 -19.41
C GLN A 201 19.19 34.91 -17.93
N TRP A 202 18.47 35.62 -17.05
CA TRP A 202 18.51 35.46 -15.60
C TRP A 202 17.43 34.48 -15.13
N THR A 203 17.61 33.21 -15.53
CA THR A 203 16.74 32.11 -15.11
C THR A 203 16.84 31.84 -13.61
N ARG A 204 15.85 31.12 -13.07
CA ARG A 204 15.84 30.73 -11.64
C ARG A 204 17.09 29.94 -11.26
N GLU A 205 17.60 29.14 -12.20
CA GLU A 205 18.76 28.28 -11.98
C GLU A 205 20.04 29.10 -11.92
N ARG A 206 20.20 30.10 -12.80
CA ARG A 206 21.36 30.99 -12.81
C ARG A 206 21.43 31.88 -11.59
N LEU A 207 20.30 32.48 -11.21
CA LEU A 207 20.23 33.29 -9.99
C LEU A 207 20.47 32.42 -8.74
N ALA A 208 20.01 31.16 -8.73
CA ALA A 208 20.21 30.24 -7.62
C ALA A 208 21.69 29.91 -7.45
N ALA A 209 22.40 29.70 -8.56
CA ALA A 209 23.84 29.46 -8.56
C ALA A 209 24.62 30.71 -8.11
N ARG A 210 24.23 31.90 -8.58
CA ARG A 210 24.92 33.17 -8.26
C ARG A 210 24.80 33.55 -6.78
N PHE A 211 23.61 33.42 -6.21
CA PHE A 211 23.32 33.80 -4.82
C PHE A 211 23.33 32.60 -3.85
N GLU A 212 23.77 31.42 -4.32
CA GLU A 212 23.81 30.16 -3.56
C GLU A 212 22.52 29.85 -2.79
N CYS A 213 21.37 30.10 -3.42
CA CYS A 213 20.06 29.97 -2.78
C CYS A 213 19.15 28.98 -3.53
N SER A 214 18.01 28.63 -2.94
CA SER A 214 17.08 27.68 -3.57
C SER A 214 16.42 28.29 -4.82
N GLN A 215 16.34 27.52 -5.91
CA GLN A 215 15.54 27.89 -7.09
C GLN A 215 14.08 28.23 -6.74
N PHE A 216 13.54 27.60 -5.69
CA PHE A 216 12.21 27.90 -5.16
C PHE A 216 12.14 29.32 -4.59
N PHE A 217 13.13 29.72 -3.79
CA PHE A 217 13.20 31.04 -3.16
C PHE A 217 13.20 32.18 -4.20
N ILE A 218 13.96 32.03 -5.30
CA ILE A 218 13.95 33.03 -6.38
C ILE A 218 12.59 33.14 -7.05
N GLY A 219 11.89 32.02 -7.22
CA GLY A 219 10.52 32.00 -7.76
C GLY A 219 9.52 32.74 -6.87
N LEU A 220 9.78 32.81 -5.56
CA LEU A 220 8.98 33.56 -4.60
C LEU A 220 9.31 35.06 -4.64
N VAL A 221 10.59 35.41 -4.66
CA VAL A 221 11.07 36.81 -4.60
C VAL A 221 10.80 37.59 -5.87
N ALA A 222 11.01 36.95 -7.02
CA ALA A 222 10.93 37.60 -8.33
C ALA A 222 10.17 36.68 -9.30
N PRO A 223 8.83 36.72 -9.34
CA PRO A 223 8.06 35.98 -10.32
C PRO A 223 8.23 36.60 -11.73
N ALA A 224 8.26 35.76 -12.77
CA ALA A 224 8.34 36.20 -14.17
C ALA A 224 7.14 35.65 -14.96
N PRO A 225 5.98 36.34 -14.94
CA PRO A 225 4.72 35.81 -15.46
C PRO A 225 4.75 35.61 -16.99
N GLU A 226 5.42 36.47 -17.74
CA GLU A 226 5.51 36.35 -19.20
C GLU A 226 6.24 35.08 -19.63
N ARG A 227 7.40 34.82 -19.01
CA ARG A 227 8.15 33.57 -19.24
C ARG A 227 7.37 32.34 -18.80
N ALA A 228 6.59 32.45 -17.71
CA ALA A 228 5.72 31.36 -17.26
C ALA A 228 4.60 31.06 -18.27
N ARG A 229 3.96 32.08 -18.85
CA ARG A 229 2.95 31.92 -19.91
C ARG A 229 3.54 31.31 -21.18
N ALA A 230 4.68 31.80 -21.64
CA ALA A 230 5.39 31.22 -22.79
C ALA A 230 5.72 29.73 -22.55
N LYS A 231 6.22 29.40 -21.35
CA LYS A 231 6.52 28.00 -21.00
C LYS A 231 5.26 27.13 -20.89
N ALA A 232 4.15 27.70 -20.42
CA ALA A 232 2.86 26.99 -20.40
C ALA A 232 2.39 26.65 -21.83
N ALA A 233 2.48 27.61 -22.76
CA ALA A 233 2.17 27.37 -24.17
C ALA A 233 3.07 26.29 -24.80
N GLU A 234 4.39 26.32 -24.54
CA GLU A 234 5.30 25.25 -24.98
C GLU A 234 4.87 23.87 -24.43
N LEU A 235 4.46 23.80 -23.15
CA LEU A 235 3.99 22.55 -22.53
C LEU A 235 2.65 22.07 -23.09
N GLU A 236 1.77 22.99 -23.51
CA GLU A 236 0.51 22.66 -24.17
C GLU A 236 0.77 22.05 -25.55
N GLU A 237 1.71 22.58 -26.33
CA GLU A 237 2.11 21.98 -27.61
C GLU A 237 2.70 20.57 -27.43
N VAL A 238 3.56 20.40 -26.42
CA VAL A 238 4.07 19.06 -26.06
C VAL A 238 2.93 18.12 -25.65
N GLN A 239 1.90 18.61 -24.97
CA GLN A 239 0.72 17.83 -24.58
C GLN A 239 -0.17 17.50 -25.79
N ARG A 240 -0.30 18.40 -26.77
CA ARG A 240 -1.02 18.13 -28.04
C ARG A 240 -0.39 16.96 -28.78
N GLY A 241 0.94 16.84 -28.75
CA GLY A 241 1.67 15.70 -29.30
C GLY A 241 1.49 14.35 -28.58
N TRP A 242 0.77 14.30 -27.44
CA TRP A 242 0.55 13.03 -26.74
C TRP A 242 -0.57 12.21 -27.37
N GLY A 243 -0.23 10.97 -27.76
CA GLY A 243 -1.22 9.97 -28.17
C GLY A 243 -2.13 9.51 -27.03
N ARG A 244 -3.24 8.84 -27.39
CA ARG A 244 -4.33 8.41 -26.49
C ARG A 244 -3.84 7.74 -25.20
N ARG A 245 -3.02 6.69 -25.32
CA ARG A 245 -2.51 5.91 -24.17
C ARG A 245 -1.73 6.75 -23.16
N LYS A 246 -0.91 7.70 -23.65
CA LYS A 246 -0.10 8.57 -22.79
C LYS A 246 -0.99 9.59 -22.07
N ARG A 247 -2.00 10.13 -22.76
CA ARG A 247 -2.98 11.06 -22.19
C ARG A 247 -3.77 10.39 -21.06
N GLU A 248 -4.36 9.23 -21.32
CA GLU A 248 -5.11 8.43 -20.33
C GLU A 248 -4.26 8.12 -19.10
N ALA A 249 -3.03 7.64 -19.29
CA ALA A 249 -2.13 7.33 -18.17
C ALA A 249 -1.78 8.56 -17.31
N ARG A 250 -1.71 9.76 -17.92
CA ARG A 250 -1.43 11.02 -17.21
C ARG A 250 -2.66 11.50 -16.44
N GLU A 251 -3.84 11.37 -17.03
CA GLU A 251 -5.11 11.64 -16.33
C GLU A 251 -5.30 10.71 -15.13
N ASP A 252 -5.05 9.41 -15.28
CA ASP A 252 -5.16 8.44 -14.18
C ASP A 252 -4.14 8.72 -13.06
N ARG A 253 -2.93 9.17 -13.42
CA ARG A 253 -1.96 9.64 -12.42
C ARG A 253 -2.48 10.87 -11.67
N ARG A 254 -3.18 11.79 -12.36
CA ARG A 254 -3.80 12.97 -11.75
C ARG A 254 -4.93 12.55 -10.80
N ARG A 255 -5.85 11.69 -11.26
CA ARG A 255 -6.93 11.13 -10.45
C ARG A 255 -6.40 10.45 -9.19
N ARG A 256 -5.39 9.58 -9.31
CA ARG A 256 -4.77 8.93 -8.15
C ARG A 256 -4.19 9.93 -7.15
N ARG A 257 -3.50 10.97 -7.63
CA ARG A 257 -2.94 12.02 -6.77
C ARG A 257 -4.05 12.81 -6.05
N GLU A 258 -5.14 13.12 -6.74
CA GLU A 258 -6.30 13.80 -6.14
C GLU A 258 -6.96 12.92 -5.05
N THR A 259 -7.03 11.61 -5.27
CA THR A 259 -7.61 10.66 -4.30
C THR A 259 -6.74 10.48 -3.05
N TRP A 260 -5.41 10.55 -3.15
CA TRP A 260 -4.50 10.33 -2.01
C TRP A 260 -4.80 11.18 -0.77
N GLY A 261 -5.38 12.38 -0.93
CA GLY A 261 -5.73 13.27 0.19
C GLY A 261 -7.20 13.23 0.63
N ARG A 262 -8.05 12.40 0.00
CA ARG A 262 -9.49 12.33 0.32
C ARG A 262 -9.83 11.30 1.41
N ASP A 263 -9.15 10.16 1.40
CA ASP A 263 -9.44 9.01 2.28
C ASP A 263 -8.46 8.90 3.47
N ALA A 264 -7.87 10.03 3.88
CA ALA A 264 -6.94 10.12 5.02
C ALA A 264 -7.64 10.46 6.33
#